data_AF-E7RJV3-F1
#
_entry.id   AF-E7RJV3-F1
#
_cell.length_a   1.000
_cell.length_b   1.000
_cell.length_c   1.000
_cell.angle_alpha   90.00
_cell.angle_beta   90.00
_cell.angle_gamma   90.00
#
_symmetry.space_group_name_H-M   'P 1'
#
loop_
_entity.id
_entity.type
_entity.pdbx_description
1 polymer ?
#
loop_
_entity_poly.entity_id
_entity_poly.type
_entity_poly.pdbx_seq_one_letter_code
_entity_poly.pdbx_strand_id
1 'polypeptide(L)'
;MEPNKPLGEVKKFNPYERPKKTREPRDPIDFKKYWKLIVGLVVAFVLLLILLTNVYVVKESEYRVVRQFGEVVKIQEEPGLQMKIPFIQSVTTLPKYQMTYDVSEAEINTKDKKRIIIDNYAVWHVVNPLELISNAGTIVNAESRMEEFIYSVVRTELGQLDYDEIINDENSSRGSINDAVTAKVNELLDKDKYGIQVMDVRIKRTDLPEENEQSVYTRMISERESTAQEYLSQGDAKKREMEAQADREAQEVIATARKEAALIQAEGESEAAKIYNESFSKDPEFYELYRSLESYKKTIGDDTVIILPSDSPYADILSGNYN
;
A
#
# COMPACT_ATOMS: atom_id res chain seq x y z
N MET A 1 136.00 -37.66 34.88
CA MET A 1 136.30 -36.24 35.18
C MET A 1 134.99 -35.58 35.57
N GLU A 2 134.78 -35.36 36.86
CA GLU A 2 133.81 -34.39 37.41
C GLU A 2 134.18 -32.97 36.91
N PRO A 3 133.24 -31.98 36.82
CA PRO A 3 132.70 -31.37 38.05
C PRO A 3 131.34 -30.62 38.01
N ASN A 4 130.86 -30.40 39.25
CA ASN A 4 130.20 -29.19 39.79
C ASN A 4 128.72 -28.84 39.51
N LYS A 5 127.94 -29.09 40.58
CA LYS A 5 126.78 -28.32 41.09
C LYS A 5 126.93 -26.79 40.95
N PRO A 6 125.80 -26.04 40.95
CA PRO A 6 125.37 -25.45 42.22
C PRO A 6 123.86 -25.58 42.51
N LEU A 7 123.57 -25.73 43.81
CA LEU A 7 122.25 -25.48 44.38
C LEU A 7 121.94 -23.97 44.29
N GLY A 8 120.74 -23.62 43.81
CA GLY A 8 120.23 -22.25 43.79
C GLY A 8 118.78 -22.18 44.28
N GLU A 9 118.62 -21.46 45.39
CA GLU A 9 117.43 -20.77 45.90
C GLU A 9 116.18 -21.55 46.38
N VAL A 10 116.00 -21.51 47.71
CA VAL A 10 114.77 -21.84 48.42
C VAL A 10 113.73 -20.73 48.15
N LYS A 11 112.61 -21.09 47.51
CA LYS A 11 111.47 -20.20 47.24
C LYS A 11 110.83 -19.70 48.55
N LYS A 12 110.73 -18.37 48.70
CA LYS A 12 109.97 -17.71 49.77
C LYS A 12 108.48 -18.04 49.63
N PHE A 13 107.87 -18.61 50.67
CA PHE A 13 106.44 -18.92 50.73
C PHE A 13 105.63 -17.64 50.99
N ASN A 14 104.77 -17.24 50.04
CA ASN A 14 103.89 -16.08 50.16
C ASN A 14 102.46 -16.54 50.52
N PRO A 15 101.97 -16.31 51.75
CA PRO A 15 100.70 -16.86 52.22
C PRO A 15 99.43 -16.17 51.67
N TYR A 16 99.55 -15.26 50.69
CA TYR A 16 98.41 -14.53 50.09
C TYR A 16 98.14 -14.83 48.60
N GLU A 17 98.84 -15.77 47.97
CA GLU A 17 98.51 -16.23 46.61
C GLU A 17 97.32 -17.21 46.65
N ARG A 18 96.10 -16.69 46.44
CA ARG A 18 94.95 -17.54 46.13
C ARG A 18 95.15 -18.14 44.72
N PRO A 19 94.92 -19.44 44.50
CA PRO A 19 94.99 -20.00 43.16
C PRO A 19 93.94 -19.30 42.27
N LYS A 20 94.41 -18.55 41.27
CA LYS A 20 93.54 -18.06 40.19
C LYS A 20 92.97 -19.31 39.50
N LYS A 21 91.67 -19.57 39.66
CA LYS A 21 90.96 -20.53 38.79
C LYS A 21 91.15 -20.06 37.36
N THR A 22 92.07 -20.68 36.64
CA THR A 22 92.12 -20.64 35.19
C THR A 22 90.78 -21.12 34.69
N ARG A 23 89.96 -20.20 34.18
CA ARG A 23 88.78 -20.58 33.39
C ARG A 23 89.34 -21.35 32.21
N GLU A 24 89.02 -22.64 32.11
CA GLU A 24 89.28 -23.41 30.90
C GLU A 24 88.74 -22.60 29.71
N PRO A 25 89.50 -22.45 28.62
CA PRO A 25 88.96 -21.84 27.41
C PRO A 25 87.75 -22.69 27.01
N ARG A 26 86.55 -22.07 26.96
CA ARG A 26 85.38 -22.73 26.38
C ARG A 26 85.78 -23.14 24.96
N ASP A 27 85.71 -24.43 24.68
CA ASP A 27 85.96 -24.96 23.34
C ASP A 27 85.21 -24.08 22.30
N PRO A 28 85.86 -23.69 21.19
CA PRO A 28 85.18 -22.92 20.16
C PRO A 28 83.98 -23.74 19.71
N ILE A 29 82.78 -23.18 19.86
CA ILE A 29 81.55 -23.81 19.40
C ILE A 29 81.76 -24.15 17.92
N ASP A 30 81.77 -25.45 17.59
CA ASP A 30 81.95 -25.93 16.23
C ASP A 30 80.73 -25.54 15.36
N PHE A 31 80.70 -24.31 14.88
CA PHE A 31 79.61 -23.77 14.06
C PHE A 31 79.31 -24.64 12.84
N LYS A 32 80.32 -25.32 12.27
CA LYS A 32 80.13 -26.27 11.15
C LYS A 32 79.29 -27.50 11.52
N LYS A 33 79.35 -27.97 12.78
CA LYS A 33 78.56 -29.12 13.27
C LYS A 33 77.10 -28.73 13.48
N TYR A 34 76.87 -27.53 14.03
CA TYR A 34 75.53 -27.01 14.27
C TYR A 34 74.89 -26.39 13.03
N TRP A 35 75.64 -26.01 12.00
CA TRP A 35 75.12 -25.43 10.75
C TRP A 35 74.07 -26.30 10.09
N LYS A 36 74.29 -27.62 9.97
CA LYS A 36 73.31 -28.54 9.40
C LYS A 36 72.03 -28.63 10.23
N LEU A 37 72.14 -28.57 11.56
CA LEU A 37 71.00 -28.55 12.48
C LEU A 37 70.24 -27.22 12.42
N ILE A 38 70.95 -26.10 12.33
CA ILE A 38 70.37 -24.75 12.20
C ILE A 38 69.63 -24.65 10.86
N VAL A 39 70.25 -25.07 9.76
CA VAL A 39 69.59 -25.08 8.44
C VAL A 39 68.36 -25.99 8.46
N GLY A 40 68.44 -27.17 9.07
CA GLY A 40 67.28 -28.06 9.24
C GLY A 40 66.14 -27.43 10.05
N LEU A 41 66.47 -26.77 11.16
CA LEU A 41 65.50 -26.04 12.00
C LEU A 41 64.87 -24.87 11.25
N VAL A 42 65.65 -24.12 10.48
CA VAL A 42 65.14 -22.99 9.68
C VAL A 42 64.21 -23.49 8.58
N VAL A 43 64.55 -24.56 7.87
CA VAL A 43 63.66 -25.16 6.85
C VAL A 43 62.37 -25.68 7.48
N ALA A 44 62.46 -26.37 8.63
CA ALA A 44 61.28 -26.83 9.36
C ALA A 44 60.40 -25.67 9.84
N PHE A 45 61.01 -24.58 10.33
CA PHE A 45 60.31 -23.38 10.77
C PHE A 45 59.62 -22.67 9.59
N VAL A 46 60.28 -22.56 8.44
CA VAL A 46 59.68 -21.99 7.22
C VAL A 46 58.52 -22.84 6.73
N LEU A 47 58.66 -24.17 6.71
CA LEU A 47 57.56 -25.08 6.35
C LEU A 47 56.37 -24.97 7.31
N LEU A 48 56.64 -24.87 8.61
CA LEU A 48 55.60 -24.66 9.63
C LEU A 48 54.87 -23.33 9.41
N LEU A 49 55.60 -22.25 9.15
CA LEU A 49 55.02 -20.94 8.85
C LEU A 49 54.14 -20.98 7.59
N ILE A 50 54.60 -21.67 6.54
CA ILE A 50 53.80 -21.87 5.32
C ILE A 50 52.51 -22.62 5.65
N LEU A 51 52.56 -23.71 6.41
CA LEU A 51 51.34 -24.45 6.79
C LEU A 51 50.36 -23.57 7.58
N LEU A 52 50.83 -22.83 8.58
CA LEU A 52 49.98 -22.00 9.43
C LEU A 52 49.36 -20.82 8.67
N THR A 53 50.10 -20.20 7.74
CA THR A 53 49.62 -19.05 6.96
C THR A 53 48.63 -19.41 5.86
N ASN A 54 48.52 -20.70 5.51
CA ASN A 54 47.61 -21.19 4.46
C ASN A 54 46.31 -21.80 4.99
N VAL A 55 46.10 -21.72 6.31
CA VAL A 55 44.82 -22.03 6.93
C VAL A 55 43.88 -20.82 6.77
N TYR A 56 42.64 -21.08 6.38
CA TYR A 56 41.57 -20.08 6.35
C TYR A 56 40.31 -20.63 7.02
N VAL A 57 39.44 -19.72 7.45
CA VAL A 57 38.18 -20.04 8.13
C VAL A 57 37.01 -19.67 7.22
N VAL A 58 36.09 -20.62 7.08
CA VAL A 58 34.79 -20.46 6.43
C VAL A 58 33.75 -20.15 7.52
N LYS A 59 33.05 -19.02 7.38
CA LYS A 59 31.92 -18.66 8.25
C LYS A 59 30.61 -19.17 7.67
N GLU A 60 29.57 -19.26 8.50
CA GLU A 60 28.23 -19.69 8.10
C GLU A 60 27.58 -18.77 7.05
N SER A 61 27.90 -17.48 7.09
CA SER A 61 27.29 -16.45 6.23
C SER A 61 28.01 -16.24 4.90
N GLU A 62 28.98 -17.08 4.54
CA GLU A 62 29.81 -16.86 3.35
C GLU A 62 30.20 -18.17 2.65
N TYR A 63 30.30 -18.10 1.33
CA TYR A 63 30.98 -19.10 0.52
C TYR A 63 32.44 -18.72 0.37
N ARG A 64 33.35 -19.69 0.49
CA ARG A 64 34.75 -19.53 0.12
C ARG A 64 35.01 -20.20 -1.21
N VAL A 65 35.35 -19.39 -2.20
CA VAL A 65 35.68 -19.83 -3.56
C VAL A 65 37.19 -19.95 -3.68
N VAL A 66 37.68 -21.17 -3.82
CA VAL A 66 39.09 -21.48 -4.04
C VAL A 66 39.34 -21.50 -5.54
N ARG A 67 40.21 -20.58 -5.99
CA ARG A 67 40.64 -20.49 -7.38
C ARG A 67 42.08 -20.94 -7.53
N GLN A 68 42.38 -21.63 -8.62
CA GLN A 68 43.72 -22.03 -8.99
C GLN A 68 44.00 -21.50 -10.39
N PHE A 69 45.03 -20.66 -10.54
CA PHE A 69 45.35 -19.99 -11.82
C PHE A 69 44.16 -19.23 -12.46
N GLY A 70 43.18 -18.80 -11.65
CA GLY A 70 41.98 -18.09 -12.12
C GLY A 70 40.74 -18.97 -12.29
N GLU A 71 40.88 -20.29 -12.43
CA GLU A 71 39.75 -21.23 -12.52
C GLU A 71 39.22 -21.61 -11.14
N VAL A 72 37.91 -21.83 -11.04
CA VAL A 72 37.25 -22.28 -9.80
C VAL A 72 37.47 -23.79 -9.63
N VAL A 73 38.22 -24.17 -8.59
CA VAL A 73 38.52 -25.60 -8.31
C VAL A 73 37.63 -26.15 -7.21
N LYS A 74 37.30 -25.33 -6.21
CA LYS A 74 36.48 -25.77 -5.08
C LYS A 74 35.66 -24.61 -4.51
N ILE A 75 34.40 -24.88 -4.18
CA ILE A 75 33.54 -23.99 -3.41
C ILE A 75 33.31 -24.65 -2.06
N GLN A 76 33.65 -23.95 -0.98
CA GLN A 76 33.42 -24.43 0.37
C GLN A 76 32.31 -23.61 1.01
N GLU A 77 31.26 -24.30 1.44
CA GLU A 77 30.12 -23.73 2.14
C GLU A 77 30.02 -24.15 3.61
N GLU A 78 30.59 -25.30 3.96
CA GLU A 78 30.53 -25.80 5.33
C GLU A 78 31.44 -24.98 6.24
N PRO A 79 30.93 -24.47 7.37
CA PRO A 79 31.73 -23.73 8.33
C PRO A 79 32.87 -24.57 8.88
N GLY A 80 34.06 -23.98 8.97
CA GLY A 80 35.21 -24.69 9.52
C GLY A 80 36.55 -24.18 9.05
N LEU A 81 37.59 -24.83 9.59
CA LEU A 81 38.98 -24.61 9.21
C LEU A 81 39.29 -25.41 7.95
N GLN A 82 39.85 -24.72 6.96
CA GLN A 82 40.24 -25.30 5.68
C GLN A 82 41.66 -24.83 5.35
N MET A 83 42.35 -25.59 4.51
CA MET A 83 43.68 -25.25 4.02
C MET A 83 43.65 -25.03 2.52
N LYS A 84 44.37 -24.02 2.06
CA LYS A 84 44.65 -23.80 0.63
C LYS A 84 46.09 -24.17 0.31
N ILE A 85 46.37 -24.43 -0.96
CA ILE A 85 47.73 -24.64 -1.44
C ILE A 85 48.43 -23.28 -1.59
N PRO A 86 49.55 -23.03 -0.90
CA PRO A 86 50.28 -21.77 -1.01
C PRO A 86 50.70 -21.45 -2.44
N PHE A 87 50.80 -20.15 -2.75
CA PHE A 87 51.27 -19.56 -4.01
C PHE A 87 50.40 -19.80 -5.25
N ILE A 88 49.68 -20.92 -5.33
CA ILE A 88 48.92 -21.30 -6.53
C ILE A 88 47.42 -21.06 -6.34
N GLN A 89 46.92 -21.26 -5.11
CA GLN A 89 45.51 -21.07 -4.80
C GLN A 89 45.23 -19.72 -4.13
N SER A 90 44.21 -19.03 -4.64
CA SER A 90 43.61 -17.87 -4.01
C SER A 90 42.23 -18.21 -3.49
N VAL A 91 41.81 -17.53 -2.42
CA VAL A 91 40.50 -17.73 -1.80
C VAL A 91 39.78 -16.39 -1.79
N THR A 92 38.59 -16.37 -2.37
CA THR A 92 37.71 -15.20 -2.38
C THR A 92 36.43 -15.55 -1.63
N THR A 93 35.80 -14.54 -1.05
CA THR A 93 34.54 -14.69 -0.33
C THR A 93 33.38 -14.26 -1.22
N LEU A 94 32.27 -15.00 -1.14
CA LEU A 94 30.97 -14.57 -1.64
C LEU A 94 29.93 -14.65 -0.50
N PRO A 95 28.99 -13.71 -0.43
CA PRO A 95 27.95 -13.72 0.61
C PRO A 95 26.98 -14.89 0.41
N LYS A 96 26.55 -15.52 1.51
CA LYS A 96 25.52 -16.58 1.54
C LYS A 96 24.17 -16.10 2.09
N TYR A 97 24.12 -14.88 2.62
CA TYR A 97 22.92 -14.27 3.19
C TYR A 97 22.10 -13.51 2.14
N GLN A 98 20.85 -13.18 2.49
CA GLN A 98 19.97 -12.36 1.66
C GLN A 98 20.44 -10.92 1.61
N MET A 99 20.46 -10.36 0.41
CA MET A 99 20.87 -9.01 0.11
C MET A 99 19.70 -8.26 -0.52
N THR A 100 19.63 -6.97 -0.24
CA THR A 100 18.65 -6.08 -0.88
C THR A 100 19.36 -5.30 -1.97
N TYR A 101 18.77 -5.28 -3.15
CA TYR A 101 19.19 -4.45 -4.27
C TYR A 101 18.12 -3.41 -4.57
N ASP A 102 18.54 -2.16 -4.66
CA ASP A 102 17.67 -1.05 -5.04
C ASP A 102 17.70 -0.92 -6.56
N VAL A 103 16.55 -1.11 -7.20
CA VAL A 103 16.42 -1.11 -8.66
C VAL A 103 16.25 0.32 -9.14
N SER A 104 16.95 0.71 -10.20
CA SER A 104 16.84 2.07 -10.73
C SER A 104 15.41 2.40 -11.14
N GLU A 105 14.97 3.62 -10.85
CA GLU A 105 13.66 4.09 -11.25
C GLU A 105 13.51 4.01 -12.79
N ALA A 106 12.36 3.50 -13.24
CA ALA A 106 12.12 3.35 -14.65
C ALA A 106 10.73 3.82 -15.04
N GLU A 107 10.65 4.45 -16.21
CA GLU A 107 9.40 4.92 -16.77
C GLU A 107 8.75 3.84 -17.64
N ILE A 108 7.47 3.59 -17.41
CA ILE A 108 6.67 2.66 -18.21
C ILE A 108 5.32 3.28 -18.59
N ASN A 109 4.66 2.64 -19.56
CA ASN A 109 3.29 2.97 -19.92
C ASN A 109 2.35 1.86 -19.46
N THR A 110 1.23 2.24 -18.85
CA THR A 110 0.10 1.36 -18.54
C THR A 110 -0.72 1.05 -19.79
N LYS A 111 -1.68 0.13 -19.67
CA LYS A 111 -2.61 -0.25 -20.75
C LYS A 111 -3.46 0.93 -21.25
N ASP A 112 -3.90 1.79 -20.33
CA ASP A 112 -4.63 3.03 -20.62
C ASP A 112 -3.71 4.21 -21.04
N LYS A 113 -2.45 3.91 -21.39
CA LYS A 113 -1.44 4.83 -21.91
C LYS A 113 -1.07 5.95 -20.93
N LYS A 114 -1.13 5.67 -19.62
CA LYS A 114 -0.56 6.56 -18.61
C LYS A 114 0.91 6.26 -18.46
N ARG A 115 1.71 7.33 -18.47
CA ARG A 115 3.13 7.27 -18.14
C ARG A 115 3.26 7.24 -16.62
N ILE A 116 3.97 6.26 -16.09
CA ILE A 116 4.27 6.14 -14.66
C ILE A 116 5.75 5.87 -14.45
N ILE A 117 6.29 6.41 -13.35
CA ILE A 117 7.63 6.15 -12.85
C ILE A 117 7.51 5.12 -11.74
N ILE A 118 8.33 4.07 -11.81
CA ILE A 118 8.29 2.97 -10.86
C ILE A 118 9.63 2.85 -10.16
N ASP A 119 9.56 2.81 -8.84
CA ASP A 119 10.66 2.50 -7.93
C ASP A 119 10.42 1.11 -7.32
N ASN A 120 11.41 0.23 -7.40
CA ASN A 120 11.33 -1.15 -6.91
C ASN A 120 12.58 -1.52 -6.09
N TYR A 121 12.45 -2.54 -5.23
CA TYR A 121 13.61 -3.25 -4.71
C TYR A 121 13.44 -4.75 -4.85
N ALA A 122 14.56 -5.45 -4.87
CA ALA A 122 14.62 -6.90 -4.86
C ALA A 122 15.38 -7.39 -3.64
N VAL A 123 14.88 -8.45 -3.02
CA VAL A 123 15.60 -9.24 -2.01
C VAL A 123 16.05 -10.52 -2.68
N TRP A 124 17.34 -10.81 -2.65
CA TRP A 124 17.93 -11.92 -3.39
C TRP A 124 19.13 -12.52 -2.66
N HIS A 125 19.56 -13.72 -3.05
CA HIS A 125 20.80 -14.31 -2.54
C HIS A 125 21.47 -15.22 -3.58
N VAL A 126 22.73 -15.57 -3.32
CA VAL A 126 23.48 -16.51 -4.14
C VAL A 126 23.12 -17.94 -3.73
N VAL A 127 22.66 -18.74 -4.70
CA VAL A 127 22.37 -20.18 -4.53
C VAL A 127 23.55 -21.01 -5.00
N ASN A 128 24.05 -20.74 -6.20
CA ASN A 128 25.14 -21.48 -6.82
C ASN A 128 26.29 -20.52 -7.21
N PRO A 129 27.35 -20.44 -6.39
CA PRO A 129 28.48 -19.56 -6.67
C PRO A 129 29.24 -19.91 -7.96
N LEU A 130 29.23 -21.17 -8.40
CA LEU A 130 29.91 -21.59 -9.63
C LEU A 130 29.24 -21.00 -10.86
N GLU A 131 27.91 -21.09 -10.90
CA GLU A 131 27.05 -20.54 -11.95
C GLU A 131 27.17 -19.01 -12.02
N LEU A 132 27.14 -18.34 -10.86
CA LEU A 132 27.36 -16.90 -10.78
C LEU A 132 28.70 -16.49 -11.40
N ILE A 133 29.79 -17.16 -11.04
CA ILE A 133 31.12 -16.83 -11.55
C ILE A 133 31.23 -17.15 -13.05
N SER A 134 30.60 -18.22 -13.52
CA SER A 134 30.71 -18.65 -14.91
C SER A 134 29.89 -17.78 -15.85
N ASN A 135 28.68 -17.36 -15.44
CA ASN A 135 27.72 -16.69 -16.30
C ASN A 135 27.63 -15.18 -16.04
N ALA A 136 27.71 -14.71 -14.79
CA ALA A 136 27.76 -13.28 -14.46
C ALA A 136 29.19 -12.76 -14.24
N GLY A 137 30.11 -13.60 -13.75
CA GLY A 137 31.48 -13.22 -13.40
C GLY A 137 31.59 -12.53 -12.04
N THR A 138 30.77 -11.51 -11.80
CA THR A 138 30.75 -10.71 -10.57
C THR A 138 29.33 -10.55 -10.03
N ILE A 139 29.23 -10.20 -8.74
CA ILE A 139 27.96 -9.85 -8.10
C ILE A 139 27.31 -8.65 -8.81
N VAL A 140 28.10 -7.61 -9.11
CA VAL A 140 27.60 -6.40 -9.78
C VAL A 140 26.96 -6.73 -11.13
N ASN A 141 27.60 -7.60 -11.93
CA ASN A 141 27.02 -8.02 -13.20
C ASN A 141 25.74 -8.85 -13.01
N ALA A 142 25.70 -9.70 -11.98
CA ALA A 142 24.51 -10.48 -11.65
C ALA A 142 23.35 -9.57 -11.24
N GLU A 143 23.63 -8.54 -10.44
CA GLU A 143 22.67 -7.48 -10.06
C GLU A 143 22.15 -6.73 -11.29
N SER A 144 23.03 -6.29 -12.20
CA SER A 144 22.60 -5.61 -13.43
C SER A 144 21.72 -6.52 -14.32
N ARG A 145 22.03 -7.82 -14.43
CA ARG A 145 21.18 -8.77 -15.18
C ARG A 145 19.84 -8.99 -14.52
N MET A 146 19.82 -9.12 -13.20
CA MET A 146 18.60 -9.22 -12.41
C MET A 146 17.73 -7.96 -12.59
N GLU A 147 18.33 -6.77 -12.52
CA GLU A 147 17.66 -5.48 -12.78
C GLU A 147 17.04 -5.43 -14.18
N GLU A 148 17.79 -5.81 -15.22
CA GLU A 148 17.28 -5.89 -16.60
C GLU A 148 16.05 -6.81 -16.72
N PHE A 149 16.08 -7.98 -16.06
CA PHE A 149 14.95 -8.91 -16.04
C PHE A 149 13.77 -8.39 -15.24
N ILE A 150 14.00 -7.83 -14.05
CA ILE A 150 12.95 -7.21 -13.23
C ILE A 150 12.27 -6.11 -14.05
N TYR A 151 13.03 -5.21 -14.68
CA TYR A 151 12.49 -4.16 -15.52
C TYR A 151 11.62 -4.72 -16.66
N SER A 152 12.12 -5.72 -17.39
CA SER A 152 11.39 -6.32 -18.51
C SER A 152 10.07 -6.96 -18.07
N VAL A 153 10.08 -7.69 -16.95
CA VAL A 153 8.89 -8.36 -16.42
C VAL A 153 7.90 -7.34 -15.85
N VAL A 154 8.34 -6.42 -14.99
CA VAL A 154 7.49 -5.36 -14.42
C VAL A 154 6.83 -4.54 -15.52
N ARG A 155 7.58 -4.15 -16.55
CA ARG A 155 7.04 -3.43 -17.71
C ARG A 155 5.96 -4.23 -18.44
N THR A 156 6.13 -5.54 -18.54
CA THR A 156 5.17 -6.42 -19.23
C THR A 156 3.90 -6.61 -18.41
N GLU A 157 4.02 -6.84 -17.10
CA GLU A 157 2.86 -7.03 -16.21
C GLU A 157 2.05 -5.74 -16.10
N LEU A 158 2.70 -4.62 -15.77
CA LEU A 158 2.01 -3.36 -15.56
C LEU A 158 1.54 -2.72 -16.87
N GLY A 159 2.17 -3.04 -17.99
CA GLY A 159 1.69 -2.64 -19.32
C GLY A 159 0.36 -3.31 -19.73
N GLN A 160 -0.07 -4.36 -19.01
CA GLN A 160 -1.35 -5.04 -19.23
C GLN A 160 -2.46 -4.54 -18.30
N LEU A 161 -2.15 -3.67 -17.36
CA LEU A 161 -3.08 -3.16 -16.36
C LEU A 161 -3.41 -1.69 -16.61
N ASP A 162 -4.62 -1.31 -16.22
CA ASP A 162 -5.05 0.07 -16.23
C ASP A 162 -4.49 0.79 -14.97
N TYR A 163 -4.20 2.10 -15.06
CA TYR A 163 -3.52 2.85 -13.99
C TYR A 163 -4.25 2.79 -12.63
N ASP A 164 -5.58 2.76 -12.65
CA ASP A 164 -6.42 2.66 -11.46
C ASP A 164 -6.27 1.31 -10.74
N GLU A 165 -6.09 0.22 -11.48
CA GLU A 165 -5.80 -1.13 -10.92
C GLU A 165 -4.43 -1.18 -10.23
N ILE A 166 -3.48 -0.37 -10.70
CA ILE A 166 -2.13 -0.30 -10.13
C ILE A 166 -2.14 0.48 -8.81
N ILE A 167 -3.00 1.48 -8.62
CA ILE A 167 -2.99 2.36 -7.44
C ILE A 167 -3.91 1.91 -6.31
N ASN A 168 -5.07 1.34 -6.62
CA ASN A 168 -6.08 1.04 -5.60
C ASN A 168 -5.73 -0.22 -4.81
N ASP A 169 -5.37 -0.05 -3.53
CA ASP A 169 -4.92 -1.12 -2.61
C ASP A 169 -5.98 -2.21 -2.34
N GLU A 170 -7.27 -1.84 -2.25
CA GLU A 170 -8.40 -2.76 -1.99
C GLU A 170 -8.70 -3.72 -3.16
N ASN A 171 -8.38 -3.32 -4.38
CA ASN A 171 -8.42 -4.17 -5.58
C ASN A 171 -7.00 -4.52 -6.06
N SER A 172 -5.98 -4.23 -5.24
CA SER A 172 -4.62 -4.25 -5.74
C SER A 172 -4.20 -5.67 -6.01
N SER A 173 -3.98 -5.91 -7.29
CA SER A 173 -3.21 -7.04 -7.75
C SER A 173 -1.74 -6.91 -7.32
N ARG A 174 -1.32 -5.88 -6.55
CA ARG A 174 0.09 -5.65 -6.14
C ARG A 174 0.70 -6.88 -5.45
N GLY A 175 -0.04 -7.55 -4.56
CA GLY A 175 0.39 -8.82 -3.98
C GLY A 175 0.64 -9.88 -5.06
N SER A 176 -0.35 -10.14 -5.91
CA SER A 176 -0.23 -11.10 -7.02
C SER A 176 0.80 -10.71 -8.08
N ILE A 177 1.05 -9.41 -8.30
CA ILE A 177 2.00 -8.88 -9.28
C ILE A 177 3.41 -9.07 -8.75
N ASN A 178 3.69 -8.72 -7.49
CA ASN A 178 5.00 -8.95 -6.89
C ASN A 178 5.37 -10.44 -6.93
N ASP A 179 4.41 -11.32 -6.63
CA ASP A 179 4.59 -12.77 -6.72
C ASP A 179 4.84 -13.23 -8.17
N ALA A 180 4.03 -12.74 -9.12
CA ALA A 180 4.18 -13.06 -10.55
C ALA A 180 5.51 -12.56 -11.13
N VAL A 181 5.92 -11.35 -10.77
CA VAL A 181 7.20 -10.75 -11.16
C VAL A 181 8.33 -11.58 -10.58
N THR A 182 8.30 -11.89 -9.28
CA THR A 182 9.33 -12.70 -8.62
C THR A 182 9.47 -14.08 -9.26
N ALA A 183 8.35 -14.74 -9.56
CA ALA A 183 8.35 -16.04 -10.22
C ALA A 183 8.96 -16.00 -11.64
N LYS A 184 8.53 -15.03 -12.47
CA LYS A 184 9.03 -14.88 -13.84
C LYS A 184 10.50 -14.46 -13.89
N VAL A 185 10.94 -13.60 -12.97
CA VAL A 185 12.34 -13.20 -12.87
C VAL A 185 13.22 -14.40 -12.51
N ASN A 186 12.80 -15.23 -11.54
CA ASN A 186 13.50 -16.47 -11.21
C ASN A 186 13.55 -17.45 -12.40
N GLU A 187 12.46 -17.59 -13.15
CA GLU A 187 12.44 -18.43 -14.36
C GLU A 187 13.51 -17.99 -15.37
N LEU A 188 13.65 -16.68 -15.60
CA LEU A 188 14.67 -16.13 -16.51
C LEU A 188 16.09 -16.33 -15.96
N LEU A 189 16.29 -16.12 -14.65
CA LEU A 189 17.58 -16.30 -13.99
C LEU A 189 18.05 -17.76 -14.00
N ASP A 190 17.13 -18.70 -13.79
CA ASP A 190 17.40 -20.15 -13.80
C ASP A 190 17.69 -20.67 -15.20
N LYS A 191 16.97 -20.14 -16.21
CA LYS A 191 17.16 -20.51 -17.62
C LYS A 191 18.60 -20.24 -18.08
N ASP A 192 19.13 -19.07 -17.74
CA ASP A 192 20.49 -18.66 -18.08
C ASP A 192 21.52 -19.07 -17.01
N LYS A 193 21.07 -19.74 -15.94
CA LYS A 193 21.88 -20.27 -14.83
C LYS A 193 22.76 -19.20 -14.19
N TYR A 194 22.20 -18.06 -13.79
CA TYR A 194 22.97 -17.02 -13.13
C TYR A 194 23.39 -17.37 -11.69
N GLY A 195 22.89 -18.47 -11.12
CA GLY A 195 23.27 -18.95 -9.79
C GLY A 195 22.79 -18.06 -8.63
N ILE A 196 21.85 -17.15 -8.90
CA ILE A 196 21.19 -16.27 -7.94
C ILE A 196 19.70 -16.56 -7.91
N GLN A 197 19.08 -16.33 -6.77
CA GLN A 197 17.64 -16.47 -6.59
C GLN A 197 17.07 -15.21 -5.94
N VAL A 198 15.96 -14.74 -6.50
CA VAL A 198 15.18 -13.62 -5.99
C VAL A 198 14.10 -14.16 -5.06
N MET A 199 14.13 -13.71 -3.81
CA MET A 199 13.14 -14.08 -2.80
C MET A 199 11.86 -13.28 -2.96
N ASP A 200 11.99 -12.00 -3.27
CA ASP A 200 10.87 -11.07 -3.37
C ASP A 200 11.27 -9.83 -4.18
N VAL A 201 10.36 -9.36 -5.03
CA VAL A 201 10.46 -8.07 -5.73
C VAL A 201 9.28 -7.24 -5.30
N ARG A 202 9.54 -6.07 -4.73
CA ARG A 202 8.48 -5.18 -4.26
C ARG A 202 8.58 -3.81 -4.90
N ILE A 203 7.43 -3.35 -5.37
CA ILE A 203 7.22 -1.98 -5.82
C ILE A 203 7.19 -1.07 -4.59
N LYS A 204 8.13 -0.11 -4.50
CA LYS A 204 8.16 0.91 -3.44
C LYS A 204 7.14 2.01 -3.72
N ARG A 205 7.15 2.52 -4.96
CA ARG A 205 6.35 3.68 -5.36
C ARG A 205 6.01 3.65 -6.85
N THR A 206 4.85 4.21 -7.17
CA THR A 206 4.34 4.40 -8.53
C THR A 206 3.86 5.84 -8.65
N ASP A 207 4.66 6.70 -9.27
CA ASP A 207 4.34 8.12 -9.43
C ASP A 207 3.98 8.45 -10.88
N LEU A 208 3.27 9.56 -11.08
CA LEU A 208 3.13 10.16 -12.40
C LEU A 208 4.34 11.07 -12.67
N PRO A 209 4.81 11.18 -13.93
CA PRO A 209 5.74 12.25 -14.29
C PRO A 209 5.10 13.61 -14.03
N GLU A 210 5.87 14.55 -13.46
CA GLU A 210 5.40 15.91 -13.11
C GLU A 210 4.66 16.61 -14.27
N GLU A 211 5.08 16.36 -15.51
CA GLU A 211 4.46 16.92 -16.73
C GLU A 211 2.98 16.54 -16.89
N ASN A 212 2.57 15.35 -16.46
CA ASN A 212 1.20 14.84 -16.63
C ASN A 212 0.31 15.05 -15.40
N GLU A 213 0.90 15.31 -14.22
CA GLU A 213 0.16 15.46 -12.97
C GLU A 213 -0.89 16.56 -13.06
N GLN A 214 -0.52 17.71 -13.64
CA GLN A 214 -1.41 18.87 -13.71
C GLN A 214 -2.62 18.60 -14.61
N SER A 215 -2.43 17.92 -15.74
CA SER A 215 -3.53 17.56 -16.65
C SER A 215 -4.50 16.56 -16.00
N VAL A 216 -3.97 15.55 -15.30
CA VAL A 216 -4.79 14.58 -14.56
C VAL A 216 -5.55 15.27 -13.44
N TYR A 217 -4.91 16.18 -12.71
CA TYR A 217 -5.55 16.95 -11.63
C TYR A 217 -6.68 17.83 -12.14
N THR A 218 -6.46 18.58 -13.23
CA THR A 218 -7.51 19.39 -13.87
C THR A 218 -8.68 18.52 -14.32
N ARG A 219 -8.44 17.37 -14.95
CA ARG A 219 -9.51 16.44 -15.35
C ARG A 219 -10.29 15.89 -14.16
N MET A 220 -9.61 15.52 -13.07
CA MET A 220 -10.28 15.07 -11.84
C MET A 220 -11.18 16.16 -11.25
N ILE A 221 -10.73 17.41 -11.25
CA ILE A 221 -11.56 18.55 -10.83
C ILE A 221 -12.81 18.65 -11.70
N SER A 222 -12.66 18.66 -13.03
CA SER A 222 -13.80 18.76 -13.95
C SER A 222 -14.78 17.59 -13.83
N GLU A 223 -14.28 16.36 -13.67
CA GLU A 223 -15.14 15.17 -13.43
C GLU A 223 -15.89 15.29 -12.10
N ARG A 224 -15.24 15.78 -11.04
CA ARG A 224 -15.87 16.02 -9.73
C ARG A 224 -16.92 17.11 -9.80
N GLU A 225 -16.64 18.22 -10.48
CA GLU A 225 -17.60 19.30 -10.73
C GLU A 225 -18.81 18.81 -11.53
N SER A 226 -18.58 18.06 -12.61
CA SER A 226 -19.65 17.47 -13.41
C SER A 226 -20.51 16.50 -12.60
N THR A 227 -19.87 15.65 -11.79
CA THR A 227 -20.59 14.69 -10.92
C THR A 227 -21.40 15.42 -9.85
N ALA A 228 -20.85 16.47 -9.25
CA ALA A 228 -21.58 17.30 -8.28
C ALA A 228 -22.78 18.00 -8.94
N GLN A 229 -22.60 18.54 -10.15
CA GLN A 229 -23.69 19.17 -10.90
C GLN A 229 -24.78 18.18 -11.28
N GLU A 230 -24.41 16.94 -11.64
CA GLU A 230 -25.37 15.87 -11.91
C GLU A 230 -26.21 15.56 -10.65
N TYR A 231 -25.57 15.40 -9.49
CA TYR A 231 -26.29 15.16 -8.23
C TYR A 231 -27.21 16.32 -7.84
N LEU A 232 -26.77 17.57 -8.01
CA LEU A 232 -27.61 18.74 -7.77
C LEU A 232 -28.83 18.75 -8.71
N SER A 233 -28.61 18.48 -10.00
CA SER A 233 -29.67 18.45 -11.01
C SER A 233 -30.70 17.36 -10.73
N GLN A 234 -30.24 16.16 -10.33
CA GLN A 234 -31.10 15.06 -9.92
C GLN A 234 -31.88 15.40 -8.63
N GLY A 235 -31.23 16.06 -7.66
CA GLY A 235 -31.86 16.56 -6.45
C GLY A 235 -32.99 17.54 -6.75
N ASP A 236 -32.73 18.52 -7.61
CA ASP A 236 -33.72 19.53 -8.03
C ASP A 236 -34.87 18.94 -8.86
N ALA A 237 -34.58 17.95 -9.71
CA ALA A 237 -35.61 17.23 -10.45
C ALA A 237 -36.53 16.45 -9.49
N LYS A 238 -35.95 15.69 -8.55
CA LYS A 238 -36.69 14.90 -7.58
C LYS A 238 -37.49 15.79 -6.61
N LYS A 239 -36.93 16.94 -6.22
CA LYS A 239 -37.64 17.94 -5.43
C LYS A 239 -38.89 18.44 -6.15
N ARG A 240 -38.76 18.87 -7.42
CA ARG A 240 -39.89 19.37 -8.22
C ARG A 240 -40.97 18.30 -8.45
N GLU A 241 -40.55 17.06 -8.65
CA GLU A 241 -41.47 15.93 -8.75
C GLU A 241 -42.27 15.73 -7.45
N MET A 242 -41.59 15.73 -6.30
CA MET A 242 -42.24 15.61 -4.99
C MET A 242 -43.18 16.77 -4.69
N GLU A 243 -42.78 18.01 -4.99
CA GLU A 243 -43.63 19.21 -4.82
C GLU A 243 -44.88 19.11 -5.70
N ALA A 244 -44.74 18.75 -6.98
CA ALA A 244 -45.88 18.62 -7.89
C ALA A 244 -46.84 17.49 -7.47
N GLN A 245 -46.30 16.37 -6.97
CA GLN A 245 -47.10 15.27 -6.45
C GLN A 245 -47.86 15.68 -5.18
N ALA A 246 -47.19 16.37 -4.25
CA ALA A 246 -47.82 16.87 -3.03
C ALA A 246 -48.92 17.90 -3.32
N ASP A 247 -48.70 18.81 -4.27
CA ASP A 247 -49.70 19.79 -4.69
C ASP A 247 -50.93 19.12 -5.32
N ARG A 248 -50.71 18.11 -6.16
CA ARG A 248 -51.79 17.31 -6.75
C ARG A 248 -52.61 16.59 -5.69
N GLU A 249 -51.96 15.91 -4.76
CA GLU A 249 -52.61 15.21 -3.65
C GLU A 249 -53.40 16.18 -2.77
N ALA A 250 -52.83 17.34 -2.45
CA ALA A 250 -53.53 18.37 -1.68
C ALA A 250 -54.79 18.88 -2.40
N GLN A 251 -54.71 19.14 -3.71
CA GLN A 251 -55.86 19.55 -4.51
C GLN A 251 -56.94 18.46 -4.58
N GLU A 252 -56.55 17.20 -4.74
CA GLU A 252 -57.47 16.06 -4.76
C GLU A 252 -58.20 15.89 -3.42
N VAL A 253 -57.47 16.00 -2.31
CA VAL A 253 -58.05 15.96 -0.96
C VAL A 253 -59.03 17.12 -0.74
N ILE A 254 -58.66 18.34 -1.11
CA ILE A 254 -59.54 19.51 -0.99
C ILE A 254 -60.78 19.36 -1.87
N ALA A 255 -60.63 18.88 -3.11
CA ALA A 255 -61.74 18.66 -4.03
C ALA A 255 -62.70 17.59 -3.51
N THR A 256 -62.16 16.50 -2.96
CA THR A 256 -62.95 15.42 -2.35
C THR A 256 -63.69 15.92 -1.12
N ALA A 257 -63.02 16.65 -0.22
CA ALA A 257 -63.64 17.23 0.97
C ALA A 257 -64.77 18.22 0.60
N ARG A 258 -64.59 19.06 -0.42
CA ARG A 258 -65.64 19.98 -0.91
C ARG A 258 -66.83 19.23 -1.51
N LYS A 259 -66.57 18.18 -2.28
CA LYS A 259 -67.62 17.32 -2.84
C LYS A 259 -68.44 16.66 -1.72
N GLU A 260 -67.78 16.09 -0.72
CA GLU A 260 -68.44 15.46 0.43
C GLU A 260 -69.24 16.48 1.24
N ALA A 261 -68.67 17.65 1.53
CA ALA A 261 -69.38 18.72 2.24
C ALA A 261 -70.65 19.17 1.47
N ALA A 262 -70.54 19.32 0.15
CA ALA A 262 -71.69 19.68 -0.69
C ALA A 262 -72.77 18.59 -0.73
N LEU A 263 -72.37 17.31 -0.73
CA LEU A 263 -73.32 16.18 -0.63
C LEU A 263 -74.04 16.19 0.71
N ILE A 264 -73.31 16.31 1.82
CA ILE A 264 -73.89 16.38 3.17
C ILE A 264 -74.86 17.56 3.29
N GLN A 265 -74.48 18.71 2.75
CA GLN A 265 -75.36 19.89 2.74
C GLN A 265 -76.61 19.65 1.89
N ALA A 266 -76.48 19.09 0.69
CA ALA A 266 -77.61 18.79 -0.18
C ALA A 266 -78.56 17.73 0.43
N GLU A 267 -78.02 16.72 1.11
CA GLU A 267 -78.80 15.74 1.87
C GLU A 267 -79.55 16.40 3.03
N GLY A 268 -78.87 17.27 3.79
CA GLY A 268 -79.48 18.03 4.88
C GLY A 268 -80.60 18.97 4.40
N GLU A 269 -80.38 19.67 3.30
CA GLU A 269 -81.38 20.53 2.65
C GLU A 269 -82.56 19.71 2.12
N SER A 270 -82.31 18.55 1.51
CA SER A 270 -83.35 17.64 1.02
C SER A 270 -84.22 17.12 2.16
N GLU A 271 -83.60 16.69 3.26
CA GLU A 271 -84.33 16.17 4.42
C GLU A 271 -85.11 17.27 5.14
N ALA A 272 -84.51 18.46 5.31
CA ALA A 272 -85.22 19.62 5.84
C ALA A 272 -86.43 19.99 4.97
N ALA A 273 -86.27 20.00 3.64
CA ALA A 273 -87.36 20.28 2.72
C ALA A 273 -88.49 19.23 2.82
N LYS A 274 -88.17 17.93 2.98
CA LYS A 274 -89.18 16.90 3.25
C LYS A 274 -89.95 17.17 4.54
N ILE A 275 -89.25 17.43 5.65
CA ILE A 275 -89.88 17.70 6.95
C ILE A 275 -90.76 18.96 6.89
N TYR A 276 -90.29 20.02 6.22
CA TYR A 276 -91.10 21.21 5.99
C TYR A 276 -92.34 20.90 5.14
N ASN A 277 -92.18 20.21 4.02
CA ASN A 277 -93.32 19.81 3.18
C ASN A 277 -94.32 18.95 3.95
N GLU A 278 -93.89 17.96 4.72
CA GLU A 278 -94.77 17.12 5.55
C GLU A 278 -95.48 17.90 6.65
N SER A 279 -94.80 18.87 7.26
CA SER A 279 -95.36 19.69 8.33
C SER A 279 -96.38 20.69 7.80
N PHE A 280 -96.07 21.34 6.68
CA PHE A 280 -96.89 22.41 6.10
C PHE A 280 -98.00 21.89 5.17
N SER A 281 -97.88 20.68 4.61
CA SER A 281 -98.97 20.06 3.83
C SER A 281 -100.18 19.63 4.69
N LYS A 282 -100.08 19.71 6.02
CA LYS A 282 -101.19 19.39 6.93
C LYS A 282 -102.31 20.44 6.87
N ASP A 283 -101.96 21.70 6.62
CA ASP A 283 -102.91 22.81 6.48
C ASP A 283 -102.29 23.91 5.59
N PRO A 284 -102.58 23.87 4.27
CA PRO A 284 -102.05 24.83 3.31
C PRO A 284 -102.49 26.29 3.57
N GLU A 285 -103.73 26.50 4.03
CA GLU A 285 -104.28 27.84 4.29
C GLU A 285 -103.58 28.50 5.49
N PHE A 286 -103.37 27.73 6.57
CA PHE A 286 -102.60 28.20 7.73
C PHE A 286 -101.14 28.50 7.38
N TYR A 287 -100.54 27.74 6.47
CA TYR A 287 -99.16 27.97 6.01
C TYR A 287 -99.01 29.29 5.25
N GLU A 288 -99.90 29.58 4.30
CA GLU A 288 -99.87 30.84 3.54
C GLU A 288 -100.01 32.06 4.46
N LEU A 289 -100.91 31.97 5.45
CA LEU A 289 -101.06 32.97 6.49
C LEU A 289 -99.79 33.13 7.34
N TYR A 290 -99.25 32.04 7.88
CA TYR A 290 -98.07 32.07 8.76
C TYR A 290 -96.82 32.61 8.05
N ARG A 291 -96.56 32.18 6.80
CA ARG A 291 -95.44 32.68 6.00
C ARG A 291 -95.57 34.16 5.65
N SER A 292 -96.78 34.61 5.37
CA SER A 292 -97.04 36.03 5.13
C SER A 292 -96.78 36.86 6.39
N LEU A 293 -97.23 36.40 7.56
CA LEU A 293 -96.95 37.04 8.85
C LEU A 293 -95.45 37.05 9.20
N GLU A 294 -94.73 35.96 8.93
CA GLU A 294 -93.29 35.88 9.18
C GLU A 294 -92.49 36.77 8.22
N SER A 295 -92.93 36.89 6.96
CA SER A 295 -92.42 37.86 6.00
C SER A 295 -92.63 39.29 6.49
N TYR A 296 -93.83 39.62 7.00
CA TYR A 296 -94.09 40.94 7.59
C TYR A 296 -93.15 41.24 8.75
N LYS A 297 -92.89 40.27 9.65
CA LYS A 297 -91.94 40.45 10.76
C LYS A 297 -90.51 40.74 10.30
N LYS A 298 -90.09 40.16 9.16
CA LYS A 298 -88.73 40.34 8.62
C LYS A 298 -88.60 41.62 7.78
N THR A 299 -89.67 42.04 7.11
CA THR A 299 -89.66 43.15 6.16
C THR A 299 -90.14 44.47 6.76
N ILE A 300 -91.01 44.45 7.76
CA ILE A 300 -91.55 45.65 8.43
C ILE A 300 -90.73 45.93 9.70
N GLY A 301 -89.78 46.86 9.61
CA GLY A 301 -89.17 47.51 10.78
C GLY A 301 -89.95 48.76 11.22
N ASP A 302 -89.52 49.39 12.32
CA ASP A 302 -90.27 50.49 12.98
C ASP A 302 -90.61 51.69 12.05
N ASP A 303 -89.83 51.94 11.00
CA ASP A 303 -90.02 53.07 10.05
C ASP A 303 -90.11 52.63 8.57
N THR A 304 -90.64 51.44 8.26
CA THR A 304 -90.69 50.94 6.87
C THR A 304 -92.01 51.32 6.17
N VAL A 305 -91.94 52.18 5.14
CA VAL A 305 -93.07 52.47 4.25
C VAL A 305 -93.09 51.48 3.09
N ILE A 306 -94.10 50.61 3.06
CA ILE A 306 -94.30 49.63 1.98
C ILE A 306 -95.45 50.11 1.08
N ILE A 307 -95.18 50.21 -0.22
CA ILE A 307 -96.20 50.54 -1.24
C ILE A 307 -96.62 49.22 -1.89
N LEU A 308 -97.86 48.81 -1.64
CA LEU A 308 -98.44 47.59 -2.20
C LEU A 308 -99.64 47.94 -3.08
N PRO A 309 -99.76 47.32 -4.27
CA PRO A 309 -101.02 47.30 -5.01
C PRO A 309 -102.13 46.69 -4.15
N SER A 310 -103.33 47.27 -4.23
CA SER A 310 -104.50 46.83 -3.43
C SER A 310 -105.05 45.46 -3.82
N ASP A 311 -104.63 44.93 -4.97
CA ASP A 311 -104.98 43.63 -5.53
C ASP A 311 -103.89 42.56 -5.28
N SER A 312 -102.83 42.90 -4.55
CA SER A 312 -101.77 41.96 -4.21
C SER A 312 -102.22 41.04 -3.07
N PRO A 313 -102.03 39.70 -3.19
CA PRO A 313 -102.27 38.76 -2.08
C PRO A 313 -101.53 39.14 -0.77
N TYR A 314 -100.42 39.88 -0.90
CA TYR A 314 -99.62 40.38 0.22
C TYR A 314 -100.27 41.56 0.96
N ALA A 315 -101.33 42.18 0.44
CA ALA A 315 -102.09 43.25 1.08
C ALA A 315 -103.40 42.76 1.72
N ASP A 316 -103.90 41.58 1.33
CA ASP A 316 -105.18 41.03 1.79
C ASP A 316 -105.19 40.74 3.31
N ILE A 317 -104.08 40.19 3.84
CA ILE A 317 -103.94 39.92 5.28
C ILE A 317 -103.88 41.22 6.09
N LEU A 318 -103.23 42.27 5.57
CA LEU A 318 -103.11 43.57 6.24
C LEU A 318 -104.40 44.39 6.18
N SER A 319 -105.21 44.19 5.14
CA SER A 319 -106.50 44.88 4.95
C SER A 319 -107.68 44.18 5.61
N GLY A 320 -107.50 42.96 6.11
CA GLY A 320 -108.52 42.21 6.86
C GLY A 320 -109.57 41.53 5.98
N ASN A 321 -109.32 41.39 4.67
CA ASN A 321 -110.23 40.74 3.71
C ASN A 321 -109.92 39.23 3.58
N TYR A 322 -110.03 38.47 4.69
CA TYR A 322 -109.91 37.02 4.65
C TYR A 322 -111.31 36.39 4.58
N ASN A 323 -111.63 35.70 3.48
CA ASN A 323 -112.79 34.80 3.35
C ASN A 323 -112.30 33.36 3.44
#